data_AF-A0A958G763-F1
#
_entry.id   AF-A0A958G763-F1
#
_cell.length_a   1.000
_cell.length_b   1.000
_cell.length_c   1.000
_cell.angle_alpha   90.00
_cell.angle_beta   90.00
_cell.angle_gamma   90.00
#
_symmetry.space_group_name_H-M   'P 1'
#
loop_
_entity.id
_entity.type
_entity.pdbx_description
1 polymer ?
#
loop_
_entity_poly.entity_id
_entity_poly.type
_entity_poly.pdbx_seq_one_letter_code
_entity_poly.pdbx_strand_id
1 'polypeptide(L)'
;MRINFSEVFTNRYFLALLLILIIMLLMRPLRSDNDLTKLLSGDGEIGDNLGTAVAVSGDLLVAGAPYSDDYGDFSGSAYLFRRSGGGWSQEAKLLASYVAGYTFFGQSLAVNDQLVCVGSPGEGTGGAVYMFHQSGANWVEQQKLTAGSPSSLARFGQSVSLQDQRLIIGANGYNFWRGAAYIFHWNGTQWVEAAMLTAPNAEMSDDFGISVSISGERVLIGADGDDDMGPEAGAAYIFRWNGSNWVQEAKLTASDGDGEDSFGNSVSLSGDWALVGAVNDDGSSHDAGAAYCFHWNGSAWQEVAKLTADDGQENDGFGCEVALSGNAAIVGAFFHDLAEEDAGTAYVFQWDGNAWSQISKLIAEDADFDDEFGYG
;
A
#
# COMPACT_ATOMS: atom_id res chain seq x y z
N MET A 1 28.00 -19.34 57.82
CA MET A 1 26.59 -19.72 58.00
C MET A 1 25.77 -18.78 57.12
N ARG A 2 25.21 -19.31 56.03
CA ARG A 2 24.45 -18.56 55.02
C ARG A 2 23.01 -18.35 55.52
N ILE A 3 22.47 -17.15 55.36
CA ILE A 3 21.03 -16.84 55.49
C ILE A 3 20.73 -15.85 54.35
N ASN A 4 20.30 -16.34 53.19
CA ASN A 4 18.93 -16.35 52.66
C ASN A 4 18.22 -14.99 52.68
N PHE A 5 18.15 -14.36 51.50
CA PHE A 5 17.15 -13.36 51.15
C PHE A 5 16.02 -14.08 50.41
N SER A 6 14.86 -14.21 51.06
CA SER A 6 13.61 -14.65 50.45
C SER A 6 12.58 -13.54 50.56
N GLU A 7 11.99 -13.23 49.40
CA GLU A 7 10.63 -12.69 49.20
C GLU A 7 10.34 -11.22 49.56
N VAL A 8 9.51 -10.44 48.84
CA VAL A 8 8.96 -10.39 47.47
C VAL A 8 7.99 -9.17 47.46
N PHE A 9 7.87 -8.48 46.31
CA PHE A 9 7.00 -7.31 45.98
C PHE A 9 7.31 -6.00 46.75
N THR A 10 7.48 -4.82 46.14
CA THR A 10 6.69 -4.23 45.06
C THR A 10 7.45 -3.01 44.52
N ASN A 11 7.81 -2.98 43.23
CA ASN A 11 7.76 -1.76 42.42
C ASN A 11 7.88 -2.08 40.92
N ARG A 12 6.87 -2.75 40.35
CA ARG A 12 6.78 -3.00 38.90
C ARG A 12 6.21 -1.82 38.11
N TYR A 13 5.86 -0.70 38.75
CA TYR A 13 5.36 0.50 38.09
C TYR A 13 6.45 1.52 37.73
N PHE A 14 7.71 1.31 38.19
CA PHE A 14 8.81 2.24 37.89
C PHE A 14 9.69 1.82 36.70
N LEU A 15 9.57 0.58 36.19
CA LEU A 15 10.20 0.16 34.94
C LEU A 15 9.30 0.32 33.70
N ALA A 16 7.98 0.42 33.88
CA ALA A 16 7.05 0.70 32.78
C ALA A 16 7.14 2.17 32.31
N LEU A 17 7.44 3.12 33.21
CA LEU A 17 7.66 4.52 32.82
C LEU A 17 9.03 4.77 32.17
N LEU A 18 10.01 3.88 32.35
CA LEU A 18 11.33 4.02 31.72
C LEU A 18 11.38 3.36 30.33
N LEU A 19 10.46 2.45 30.02
CA LEU A 19 10.31 1.85 28.67
C LEU A 19 9.47 2.75 27.73
N ILE A 20 8.52 3.51 28.28
CA ILE A 20 7.78 4.57 27.56
C ILE A 20 8.73 5.73 27.20
N LEU A 21 9.74 6.01 28.04
CA LEU A 21 10.76 7.03 27.76
C LEU A 21 11.77 6.59 26.67
N ILE A 22 12.03 5.28 26.50
CA ILE A 22 12.97 4.77 25.48
C ILE A 22 12.30 4.67 24.09
N ILE A 23 10.99 4.43 24.04
CA ILE A 23 10.22 4.52 22.78
C ILE A 23 10.03 5.99 22.36
N MET A 24 9.89 6.92 23.32
CA MET A 24 9.97 8.37 23.05
C MET A 24 11.37 8.90 22.72
N LEU A 25 12.44 8.10 22.84
CA LEU A 25 13.82 8.53 22.55
C LEU A 25 14.33 8.08 21.18
N LEU A 26 13.60 7.20 20.48
CA LEU A 26 13.87 6.82 19.08
C LEU A 26 13.01 7.61 18.08
N MET A 27 11.93 8.23 18.54
CA MET A 27 11.31 9.36 17.86
C MET A 27 11.96 10.63 18.42
N ARG A 28 12.56 11.46 17.55
CA ARG A 28 12.93 12.84 17.93
C ARG A 28 11.73 13.49 18.62
N PRO A 29 11.91 14.36 19.63
CA PRO A 29 10.78 14.97 20.32
C PRO A 29 9.87 15.60 19.27
N LEU A 30 8.58 15.23 19.29
CA LEU A 30 7.53 16.04 18.69
C LEU A 30 7.67 17.41 19.34
N ARG A 31 8.36 18.29 18.62
CA ARG A 31 8.35 19.70 18.88
C ARG A 31 6.89 20.08 18.79
N SER A 32 6.35 20.64 19.86
CA SER A 32 5.07 21.36 19.81
C SER A 32 5.26 22.55 18.88
N ASP A 33 5.05 22.35 17.59
CA ASP A 33 4.86 23.39 16.61
C ASP A 33 3.90 22.80 15.58
N ASN A 34 2.73 23.43 15.45
CA ASN A 34 1.69 23.18 14.44
C ASN A 34 2.22 23.49 13.02
N ASP A 35 3.30 22.85 12.59
CA ASP A 35 3.78 22.90 11.22
C ASP A 35 3.37 21.60 10.50
N LEU A 36 2.05 21.44 10.31
CA LEU A 36 1.56 20.62 9.20
C LEU A 36 2.00 21.34 7.92
N THR A 37 3.17 20.97 7.39
CA THR A 37 3.64 21.50 6.11
C THR A 37 2.96 20.72 5.01
N LYS A 38 1.94 21.31 4.37
CA LYS A 38 1.33 20.76 3.16
C LYS A 38 2.41 20.61 2.08
N LEU A 39 2.54 19.41 1.53
CA LEU A 39 3.46 19.17 0.42
C LEU A 39 2.72 19.47 -0.88
N LEU A 40 3.21 20.48 -1.57
CA LEU A 40 2.69 20.90 -2.87
C LEU A 40 3.76 20.62 -3.92
N SER A 41 3.34 20.17 -5.10
CA SER A 41 4.18 20.25 -6.28
C SER A 41 4.38 21.71 -6.68
N GLY A 42 5.57 22.05 -7.18
CA GLY A 42 5.90 23.41 -7.60
C GLY A 42 5.09 23.91 -8.81
N ASP A 43 4.44 23.00 -9.54
CA ASP A 43 3.72 23.21 -10.79
C ASP A 43 2.39 22.44 -10.87
N GLY A 44 1.87 21.92 -9.75
CA GLY A 44 0.60 21.17 -9.76
C GLY A 44 -0.59 22.02 -10.15
N GLU A 45 -1.45 21.45 -10.98
CA GLU A 45 -2.74 22.04 -11.37
C GLU A 45 -3.91 21.31 -10.68
N ILE A 46 -5.07 21.98 -10.59
CA ILE A 46 -6.30 21.36 -10.07
C ILE A 46 -6.67 20.21 -11.01
N GLY A 47 -6.90 19.02 -10.45
CA GLY A 47 -7.23 17.82 -11.21
C GLY A 47 -6.04 16.93 -11.57
N ASP A 48 -4.80 17.34 -11.24
CA ASP A 48 -3.62 16.46 -11.36
C ASP A 48 -3.64 15.29 -10.36
N ASN A 49 -4.43 15.43 -9.29
CA ASN A 49 -4.57 14.57 -8.11
C ASN A 49 -3.21 14.12 -7.54
N LEU A 50 -2.37 15.10 -7.20
CA LEU A 50 -1.15 14.82 -6.46
C LEU A 50 -1.49 14.10 -5.15
N GLY A 51 -0.93 12.91 -4.95
CA GLY A 51 -1.17 12.09 -3.77
C GLY A 51 -1.98 10.83 -4.05
N THR A 52 -2.51 10.62 -5.27
CA THR A 52 -3.22 9.38 -5.64
C THR A 52 -2.45 8.10 -5.30
N ALA A 53 -1.12 8.17 -5.29
CA ALA A 53 -0.28 7.15 -4.69
C ALA A 53 0.84 7.82 -3.89
N VAL A 54 1.22 7.25 -2.75
CA VAL A 54 2.35 7.72 -1.95
C VAL A 54 3.26 6.55 -1.57
N ALA A 55 4.57 6.76 -1.70
CA ALA A 55 5.57 5.80 -1.25
C ALA A 55 6.68 6.51 -0.46
N VAL A 56 7.13 5.91 0.65
CA VAL A 56 8.14 6.50 1.53
C VAL A 56 9.23 5.49 1.90
N SER A 57 10.50 5.92 1.83
CA SER A 57 11.66 5.18 2.33
C SER A 57 12.62 6.15 3.01
N GLY A 58 12.75 6.02 4.34
CA GLY A 58 13.59 6.90 5.13
C GLY A 58 13.22 8.38 4.97
N ASP A 59 14.14 9.16 4.41
CA ASP A 59 13.95 10.59 4.15
C ASP A 59 13.46 10.88 2.71
N LEU A 60 13.10 9.87 1.92
CA LEU A 60 12.52 10.02 0.57
C LEU A 60 11.02 9.75 0.61
N LEU A 61 10.23 10.66 0.06
CA LEU A 61 8.82 10.46 -0.24
C LEU A 61 8.60 10.68 -1.73
N VAL A 62 7.74 9.87 -2.33
CA VAL A 62 7.28 10.02 -3.71
C VAL A 62 5.77 10.12 -3.70
N ALA A 63 5.22 11.09 -4.42
CA ALA A 63 3.78 11.27 -4.60
C ALA A 63 3.44 11.29 -6.09
N GLY A 64 2.43 10.51 -6.47
CA GLY A 64 1.96 10.37 -7.84
C GLY A 64 0.92 11.44 -8.17
N ALA A 65 0.87 11.87 -9.43
CA ALA A 65 -0.13 12.77 -9.98
C ALA A 65 -0.54 12.25 -11.37
N PRO A 66 -1.27 11.12 -11.43
CA PRO A 66 -1.51 10.37 -12.67
C PRO A 66 -2.31 11.14 -13.72
N TYR A 67 -3.01 12.19 -13.33
CA TYR A 67 -3.83 13.00 -14.22
C TYR A 67 -3.14 14.28 -14.70
N SER A 68 -1.85 14.46 -14.37
CA SER A 68 -1.07 15.59 -14.88
C SER A 68 -0.89 15.55 -16.41
N ASP A 69 -0.92 16.71 -17.05
CA ASP A 69 -1.03 16.85 -18.52
C ASP A 69 0.29 17.24 -19.22
N ASP A 70 1.45 17.03 -18.57
CA ASP A 70 2.78 17.45 -19.09
C ASP A 70 3.07 17.02 -20.54
N TYR A 71 2.63 15.82 -20.94
CA TYR A 71 2.85 15.24 -22.27
C TYR A 71 1.55 14.85 -23.00
N GLY A 72 0.43 15.46 -22.60
CA GLY A 72 -0.92 15.21 -23.09
C GLY A 72 -1.88 14.80 -21.96
N ASP A 73 -3.19 14.82 -22.24
CA ASP A 73 -4.24 14.53 -21.26
C ASP A 73 -3.91 13.27 -20.44
N PHE A 74 -3.87 13.36 -19.11
CA PHE A 74 -3.61 12.26 -18.17
C PHE A 74 -2.33 11.47 -18.50
N SER A 75 -1.29 12.19 -18.95
CA SER A 75 0.05 11.61 -19.15
C SER A 75 0.67 11.18 -17.83
N GLY A 76 0.43 11.94 -16.76
CA GLY A 76 0.82 11.66 -15.39
C GLY A 76 2.25 12.09 -15.05
N SER A 77 2.46 12.34 -13.76
CA SER A 77 3.71 12.79 -13.16
C SER A 77 3.99 12.12 -11.81
N ALA A 78 5.25 12.12 -11.37
CA ALA A 78 5.61 11.72 -10.01
C ALA A 78 6.58 12.72 -9.37
N TYR A 79 6.34 13.10 -8.12
CA TYR A 79 7.07 14.14 -7.42
C TYR A 79 7.83 13.56 -6.24
N LEU A 80 9.11 13.90 -6.13
CA LEU A 80 9.97 13.45 -5.04
C LEU A 80 10.12 14.55 -4.03
N PHE A 81 9.99 14.21 -2.76
CA PHE A 81 10.22 15.08 -1.62
C PHE A 81 11.31 14.49 -0.74
N ARG A 82 12.23 15.36 -0.29
CA ARG A 82 13.34 15.00 0.59
C ARG A 82 13.16 15.65 1.94
N ARG A 83 13.29 14.86 3.00
CA ARG A 83 13.35 15.40 4.35
C ARG A 83 14.75 15.90 4.66
N SER A 84 14.87 17.16 5.08
CA SER A 84 16.12 17.73 5.58
C SER A 84 15.85 18.79 6.64
N GLY A 85 16.69 18.86 7.67
CA GLY A 85 16.54 19.88 8.74
C GLY A 85 15.23 19.85 9.53
N GLY A 86 14.44 18.78 9.42
CA GLY A 86 13.15 18.60 10.09
C GLY A 86 11.92 18.73 9.17
N GLY A 87 12.06 19.42 8.03
CA GLY A 87 11.00 19.63 7.04
C GLY A 87 11.21 18.85 5.75
N TRP A 88 10.18 18.83 4.91
CA TRP A 88 10.19 18.21 3.58
C TRP A 88 10.23 19.30 2.51
N SER A 89 10.91 19.03 1.40
CA SER A 89 10.95 19.91 0.23
C SER A 89 11.00 19.09 -1.05
N GLN A 90 10.39 19.59 -2.13
CA GLN A 90 10.46 18.92 -3.43
C GLN A 90 11.92 18.84 -3.91
N GLU A 91 12.38 17.61 -4.16
CA GLU A 91 13.71 17.27 -4.68
C GLU A 91 13.71 17.19 -6.21
N ALA A 92 12.67 16.58 -6.80
CA ALA A 92 12.57 16.37 -8.24
C ALA A 92 11.12 16.16 -8.71
N LYS A 93 10.92 16.27 -10.03
CA LYS A 93 9.74 15.78 -10.77
C LYS A 93 10.22 14.73 -11.77
N LEU A 94 9.56 13.58 -11.81
CA LEU A 94 9.80 12.50 -12.76
C LEU A 94 8.70 12.50 -13.80
N LEU A 95 9.11 12.25 -15.04
CA LEU A 95 8.25 12.12 -16.19
C LEU A 95 8.62 10.85 -16.94
N ALA A 96 7.62 10.19 -17.54
CA ALA A 96 7.87 9.07 -18.44
C ALA A 96 8.67 9.54 -19.67
N SER A 97 9.60 8.71 -20.16
CA SER A 97 10.22 8.96 -21.47
C SER A 97 9.27 8.73 -22.65
N TYR A 98 8.15 8.03 -22.41
CA TYR A 98 7.07 7.87 -23.38
C TYR A 98 6.13 9.09 -23.32
N VAL A 99 6.14 9.87 -24.40
CA VAL A 99 5.40 11.14 -24.50
C VAL A 99 4.03 10.87 -25.14
N ALA A 100 3.02 10.56 -24.32
CA ALA A 100 1.63 10.42 -24.73
C ALA A 100 0.68 10.72 -23.55
N GLY A 101 -0.59 11.01 -23.87
CA GLY A 101 -1.67 11.08 -22.89
C GLY A 101 -2.26 9.69 -22.55
N TYR A 102 -3.11 9.66 -21.53
CA TYR A 102 -3.84 8.50 -20.99
C TYR A 102 -2.91 7.37 -20.56
N THR A 103 -1.72 7.71 -20.06
CA THR A 103 -0.74 6.72 -19.58
C THR A 103 -0.83 6.52 -18.06
N PHE A 104 -1.33 7.53 -17.34
CA PHE A 104 -1.50 7.52 -15.89
C PHE A 104 -0.18 7.25 -15.16
N PHE A 105 0.91 7.84 -15.63
CA PHE A 105 2.21 7.73 -14.97
C PHE A 105 2.12 8.31 -13.55
N GLY A 106 2.51 7.54 -12.54
CA GLY A 106 2.34 7.92 -11.15
C GLY A 106 1.11 7.30 -10.48
N GLN A 107 0.35 6.46 -11.18
CA GLN A 107 -0.80 5.74 -10.60
C GLN A 107 -0.41 4.81 -9.45
N SER A 108 0.80 4.25 -9.50
CA SER A 108 1.33 3.40 -8.43
C SER A 108 2.82 3.66 -8.24
N LEU A 109 3.28 3.54 -7.00
CA LEU A 109 4.63 3.90 -6.60
C LEU A 109 5.23 2.87 -5.66
N ALA A 110 6.53 2.61 -5.84
CA ALA A 110 7.33 1.92 -4.84
C ALA A 110 8.71 2.55 -4.76
N VAL A 111 9.28 2.63 -3.57
CA VAL A 111 10.55 3.33 -3.37
C VAL A 111 11.44 2.63 -2.37
N ASN A 112 12.74 2.69 -2.62
CA ASN A 112 13.77 2.51 -1.61
C ASN A 112 14.76 3.68 -1.69
N ASP A 113 15.81 3.65 -0.88
CA ASP A 113 16.77 4.77 -0.77
C ASP A 113 17.45 5.19 -2.09
N GLN A 114 17.45 4.33 -3.12
CA GLN A 114 18.19 4.58 -4.37
C GLN A 114 17.34 4.42 -5.64
N LEU A 115 16.12 3.91 -5.51
CA LEU A 115 15.30 3.47 -6.62
C LEU A 115 13.85 3.87 -6.41
N VAL A 116 13.26 4.48 -7.43
CA VAL A 116 11.84 4.79 -7.51
C VAL A 116 11.25 4.00 -8.67
N CYS A 117 10.20 3.25 -8.40
CA CYS A 117 9.37 2.56 -9.38
C CYS A 117 8.09 3.36 -9.57
N VAL A 118 7.73 3.62 -10.82
CA VAL A 118 6.51 4.36 -11.17
C VAL A 118 5.68 3.59 -12.18
N GLY A 119 4.45 3.24 -11.81
CA GLY A 119 3.48 2.60 -12.69
C GLY A 119 2.89 3.57 -13.70
N SER A 120 2.63 3.06 -14.91
CA SER A 120 1.96 3.75 -16.01
C SER A 120 1.03 2.75 -16.71
N PRO A 121 -0.08 2.35 -16.06
CA PRO A 121 -0.91 1.23 -16.50
C PRO A 121 -1.66 1.50 -17.81
N GLY A 122 -1.90 2.76 -18.15
CA GLY A 122 -2.56 3.15 -19.41
C GLY A 122 -1.63 3.11 -20.63
N GLU A 123 -0.33 2.90 -20.41
CA GLU A 123 0.64 3.07 -21.48
C GLU A 123 0.58 1.97 -22.56
N GLY A 124 0.51 2.41 -23.81
CA GLY A 124 0.61 1.54 -24.97
C GLY A 124 -0.52 0.52 -25.00
N THR A 125 -0.22 -0.74 -25.32
CA THR A 125 -1.23 -1.79 -25.34
C THR A 125 -1.40 -2.50 -24.00
N GLY A 126 -0.42 -2.44 -23.10
CA GLY A 126 -0.37 -3.37 -21.96
C GLY A 126 0.06 -2.77 -20.63
N GLY A 127 0.39 -1.48 -20.56
CA GLY A 127 0.95 -0.82 -19.39
C GLY A 127 2.48 -0.95 -19.27
N ALA A 128 3.07 -0.13 -18.40
CA ALA A 128 4.50 -0.11 -18.13
C ALA A 128 4.82 0.24 -16.67
N VAL A 129 6.06 -0.06 -16.25
CA VAL A 129 6.65 0.47 -15.01
C VAL A 129 8.02 1.07 -15.33
N TYR A 130 8.28 2.27 -14.84
CA TYR A 130 9.55 2.96 -15.01
C TYR A 130 10.38 2.90 -13.73
N MET A 131 11.67 2.61 -13.90
CA MET A 131 12.65 2.53 -12.84
C MET A 131 13.54 3.76 -12.91
N PHE A 132 13.57 4.58 -11.87
CA PHE A 132 14.44 5.75 -11.76
C PHE A 132 15.45 5.53 -10.64
N HIS A 133 16.72 5.79 -10.93
CA HIS A 133 17.77 5.74 -9.92
C HIS A 133 18.42 7.11 -9.73
N GLN A 134 18.90 7.35 -8.52
CA GLN A 134 19.62 8.58 -8.21
C GLN A 134 21.04 8.52 -8.79
N SER A 135 21.39 9.51 -9.62
CA SER A 135 22.71 9.69 -10.23
C SER A 135 23.24 11.09 -9.91
N GLY A 136 24.02 11.18 -8.84
CA GLY A 136 24.45 12.47 -8.29
C GLY A 136 23.26 13.22 -7.67
N ALA A 137 22.99 14.43 -8.15
CA ALA A 137 21.85 15.23 -7.71
C ALA A 137 20.59 15.05 -8.58
N ASN A 138 20.65 14.20 -9.62
CA ASN A 138 19.55 14.00 -10.56
C ASN A 138 18.97 12.59 -10.42
N TRP A 139 17.70 12.46 -10.73
CA TRP A 139 17.06 11.16 -10.95
C TRP A 139 17.03 10.88 -12.44
N VAL A 140 17.46 9.68 -12.83
CA VAL A 140 17.53 9.27 -14.24
C VAL A 140 16.80 7.95 -14.45
N GLU A 141 16.06 7.87 -15.54
CA GLU A 141 15.40 6.64 -15.96
C GLU A 141 16.48 5.57 -16.22
N GLN A 142 16.43 4.50 -15.43
CA GLN A 142 17.31 3.36 -15.53
C GLN A 142 16.78 2.34 -16.54
N GLN A 143 15.48 2.06 -16.48
CA GLN A 143 14.84 1.02 -17.27
C GLN A 143 13.32 1.23 -17.32
N LYS A 144 12.72 0.91 -18.46
CA LYS A 144 11.29 0.71 -18.61
C LYS A 144 10.98 -0.79 -18.65
N LEU A 145 10.03 -1.23 -17.83
CA LEU A 145 9.54 -2.60 -17.75
C LEU A 145 8.19 -2.72 -18.42
N THR A 146 8.02 -3.81 -19.17
CA THR A 146 6.75 -4.26 -19.73
C THR A 146 6.66 -5.77 -19.54
N ALA A 147 5.46 -6.33 -19.43
CA ALA A 147 5.28 -7.77 -19.45
C ALA A 147 5.91 -8.40 -20.70
N GLY A 148 6.59 -9.53 -20.55
CA GLY A 148 7.26 -10.23 -21.66
C GLY A 148 6.28 -10.75 -22.72
N SER A 149 5.03 -10.99 -22.35
CA SER A 149 3.91 -11.30 -23.25
C SER A 149 2.77 -10.30 -23.03
N PRO A 150 2.88 -9.08 -23.57
CA PRO A 150 1.93 -8.02 -23.29
C PRO A 150 0.56 -8.36 -23.89
N SER A 151 -0.46 -8.43 -23.03
CA SER A 151 -1.86 -8.50 -23.45
C SER A 151 -2.40 -7.08 -23.62
N SER A 152 -3.29 -6.89 -24.59
CA SER A 152 -4.04 -5.64 -24.70
C SER A 152 -4.81 -5.40 -23.40
N LEU A 153 -4.79 -4.15 -22.91
CA LEU A 153 -5.48 -3.70 -21.70
C LEU A 153 -5.07 -4.45 -20.42
N ALA A 154 -3.88 -5.06 -20.39
CA ALA A 154 -3.41 -5.77 -19.19
C ALA A 154 -3.21 -4.86 -17.97
N ARG A 155 -3.05 -3.55 -18.17
CA ARG A 155 -2.80 -2.56 -17.12
C ARG A 155 -1.57 -2.91 -16.27
N PHE A 156 -0.50 -3.42 -16.89
CA PHE A 156 0.76 -3.68 -16.21
C PHE A 156 1.29 -2.40 -15.55
N GLY A 157 1.58 -2.45 -14.26
CA GLY A 157 1.90 -1.26 -13.47
C GLY A 157 0.68 -0.67 -12.76
N GLN A 158 -0.45 -1.38 -12.72
CA GLN A 158 -1.62 -0.99 -11.92
C GLN A 158 -1.25 -0.84 -10.45
N SER A 159 -0.49 -1.80 -9.92
CA SER A 159 0.06 -1.76 -8.57
C SER A 159 1.51 -2.24 -8.60
N VAL A 160 2.34 -1.69 -7.72
CA VAL A 160 3.77 -2.03 -7.66
C VAL A 160 4.22 -2.14 -6.20
N SER A 161 5.05 -3.14 -5.90
CA SER A 161 5.67 -3.26 -4.58
C SER A 161 7.10 -3.79 -4.69
N LEU A 162 8.02 -3.12 -3.99
CA LEU A 162 9.46 -3.33 -4.09
C LEU A 162 10.02 -3.79 -2.75
N GLN A 163 10.81 -4.86 -2.77
CA GLN A 163 11.71 -5.18 -1.66
C GLN A 163 13.08 -5.57 -2.20
N ASP A 164 14.12 -4.88 -1.72
CA ASP A 164 15.50 -5.10 -2.09
C ASP A 164 15.69 -5.07 -3.62
N GLN A 165 15.90 -6.24 -4.21
CA GLN A 165 16.15 -6.49 -5.63
C GLN A 165 15.01 -7.29 -6.28
N ARG A 166 13.83 -7.30 -5.67
CA ARG A 166 12.62 -7.97 -6.16
C ARG A 166 11.47 -6.97 -6.22
N LEU A 167 10.74 -7.02 -7.32
CA LEU A 167 9.61 -6.16 -7.59
C LEU A 167 8.44 -7.06 -7.97
N ILE A 168 7.26 -6.80 -7.42
CA ILE A 168 6.00 -7.36 -7.89
C ILE A 168 5.20 -6.25 -8.56
N ILE A 169 4.58 -6.59 -9.70
CA ILE A 169 3.81 -5.66 -10.52
C ILE A 169 2.46 -6.30 -10.85
N GLY A 170 1.38 -5.63 -10.49
CA GLY A 170 0.02 -6.00 -10.83
C GLY A 170 -0.37 -5.64 -12.27
N ALA A 171 -1.25 -6.46 -12.85
CA ALA A 171 -1.81 -6.32 -14.18
C ALA A 171 -3.25 -6.90 -14.20
N ASN A 172 -4.14 -6.27 -13.45
CA ASN A 172 -5.51 -6.77 -13.22
C ASN A 172 -6.32 -6.92 -14.52
N GLY A 173 -6.10 -6.07 -15.52
CA GLY A 173 -6.79 -6.16 -16.81
C GLY A 173 -6.38 -7.34 -17.69
N TYR A 174 -5.42 -8.16 -17.27
CA TYR A 174 -4.95 -9.32 -18.04
C TYR A 174 -6.06 -10.34 -18.31
N ASN A 175 -6.14 -10.83 -19.55
CA ASN A 175 -7.02 -11.93 -19.98
C ASN A 175 -8.50 -11.76 -19.58
N PHE A 176 -9.10 -10.63 -19.98
CA PHE A 176 -10.48 -10.25 -19.65
C PHE A 176 -10.67 -10.10 -18.14
N TRP A 177 -9.81 -9.30 -17.51
CA TRP A 177 -9.89 -8.97 -16.08
C TRP A 177 -9.78 -10.19 -15.15
N ARG A 178 -9.23 -11.31 -15.64
CA ARG A 178 -8.78 -12.43 -14.78
C ARG A 178 -7.58 -12.04 -13.94
N GLY A 179 -6.80 -11.10 -14.45
CA GLY A 179 -5.65 -10.55 -13.76
C GLY A 179 -4.39 -11.42 -13.79
N ALA A 180 -3.27 -10.76 -13.48
CA ALA A 180 -1.96 -11.37 -13.34
C ALA A 180 -1.08 -10.49 -12.45
N ALA A 181 -0.05 -11.09 -11.85
CA ALA A 181 1.04 -10.36 -11.22
C ALA A 181 2.39 -10.87 -11.74
N TYR A 182 3.35 -9.98 -11.92
CA TYR A 182 4.66 -10.28 -12.47
C TYR A 182 5.74 -10.03 -11.45
N ILE A 183 6.66 -10.99 -11.31
CA ILE A 183 7.83 -10.86 -10.46
C ILE A 183 9.01 -10.48 -11.33
N PHE A 184 9.66 -9.36 -11.00
CA PHE A 184 10.93 -8.96 -11.58
C PHE A 184 12.03 -9.06 -10.53
N HIS A 185 13.25 -9.37 -10.97
CA HIS A 185 14.43 -9.30 -10.11
C HIS A 185 15.59 -8.59 -10.80
N TRP A 186 16.41 -7.93 -10.00
CA TRP A 186 17.67 -7.36 -10.47
C TRP A 186 18.73 -8.46 -10.62
N ASN A 187 19.33 -8.57 -11.80
CA ASN A 187 20.36 -9.58 -12.08
C ASN A 187 21.80 -9.04 -11.94
N GLY A 188 21.98 -7.82 -11.43
CA GLY A 188 23.27 -7.11 -11.40
C GLY A 188 23.45 -6.09 -12.51
N THR A 189 22.66 -6.16 -13.59
CA THR A 189 22.77 -5.24 -14.74
C THR A 189 21.44 -4.66 -15.21
N GLN A 190 20.35 -5.42 -15.07
CA GLN A 190 19.00 -5.02 -15.47
C GLN A 190 17.97 -5.77 -14.63
N TRP A 191 16.77 -5.22 -14.57
CA TRP A 191 15.58 -5.91 -14.07
C TRP A 191 15.08 -6.89 -15.12
N VAL A 192 14.87 -8.14 -14.74
CA VAL A 192 14.37 -9.19 -15.62
C VAL A 192 13.14 -9.84 -15.04
N GLU A 193 12.17 -10.16 -15.90
CA GLU A 193 10.98 -10.92 -15.52
C GLU A 193 11.41 -12.33 -15.07
N ALA A 194 11.01 -12.70 -13.86
CA ALA A 194 11.33 -13.96 -13.21
C ALA A 194 10.14 -14.93 -13.23
N ALA A 195 8.92 -14.42 -13.11
CA ALA A 195 7.70 -15.21 -13.10
C ALA A 195 6.47 -14.36 -13.44
N MET A 196 5.45 -15.03 -13.95
CA MET A 196 4.07 -14.53 -14.04
C MET A 196 3.20 -15.41 -13.14
N LEU A 197 2.38 -14.79 -12.30
CA LEU A 197 1.49 -15.42 -11.34
C LEU A 197 0.04 -15.13 -11.75
N THR A 198 -0.79 -16.16 -11.67
CA THR A 198 -2.24 -16.09 -11.91
C THR A 198 -2.96 -16.93 -10.86
N ALA A 199 -4.18 -16.55 -10.49
CA ALA A 199 -5.04 -17.42 -9.69
C ALA A 199 -5.33 -18.74 -10.47
N PRO A 200 -5.20 -19.93 -9.85
CA PRO A 200 -5.44 -21.20 -10.54
C PRO A 200 -6.86 -21.39 -11.09
N ASN A 201 -7.85 -20.76 -10.44
CA ASN A 201 -9.26 -20.84 -10.81
C ASN A 201 -9.79 -19.47 -11.31
N ALA A 202 -8.91 -18.62 -11.87
CA ALA A 202 -9.29 -17.26 -12.25
C ALA A 202 -10.49 -17.21 -13.22
N GLU A 203 -11.55 -16.54 -12.78
CA GLU A 203 -12.74 -16.22 -13.56
C GLU A 203 -12.66 -14.80 -14.14
N MET A 204 -13.55 -14.48 -15.08
CA MET A 204 -13.55 -13.15 -15.70
C MET A 204 -13.93 -12.11 -14.64
N SER A 205 -13.18 -11.01 -14.60
CA SER A 205 -13.39 -9.93 -13.64
C SER A 205 -13.03 -10.25 -12.19
N ASP A 206 -12.23 -11.29 -11.92
CA ASP A 206 -11.65 -11.49 -10.58
C ASP A 206 -10.63 -10.40 -10.18
N ASP A 207 -10.11 -9.67 -11.16
CA ASP A 207 -9.20 -8.53 -10.98
C ASP A 207 -7.88 -8.85 -10.23
N PHE A 208 -7.41 -10.10 -10.34
CA PHE A 208 -6.15 -10.53 -9.71
C PHE A 208 -4.95 -9.61 -10.06
N GLY A 209 -4.27 -9.09 -9.04
CA GLY A 209 -3.21 -8.11 -9.23
C GLY A 209 -3.70 -6.67 -9.24
N ILE A 210 -4.93 -6.40 -8.81
CA ILE A 210 -5.39 -5.03 -8.53
C ILE A 210 -4.48 -4.35 -7.50
N SER A 211 -4.12 -5.08 -6.44
CA SER A 211 -3.19 -4.67 -5.40
C SER A 211 -2.12 -5.75 -5.17
N VAL A 212 -0.89 -5.33 -4.84
CA VAL A 212 0.24 -6.25 -4.61
C VAL A 212 1.13 -5.78 -3.48
N SER A 213 1.68 -6.72 -2.72
CA SER A 213 2.67 -6.46 -1.69
C SER A 213 3.71 -7.58 -1.63
N ILE A 214 4.98 -7.25 -1.34
CA ILE A 214 6.07 -8.23 -1.21
C ILE A 214 6.75 -8.11 0.16
N SER A 215 6.98 -9.26 0.79
CA SER A 215 7.78 -9.36 2.02
C SER A 215 8.58 -10.66 2.05
N GLY A 216 9.90 -10.53 2.04
CA GLY A 216 10.85 -11.64 2.02
C GLY A 216 10.67 -12.55 0.80
N GLU A 217 10.21 -13.77 1.07
CA GLU A 217 9.96 -14.80 0.05
C GLU A 217 8.47 -14.97 -0.27
N ARG A 218 7.62 -14.06 0.22
CA ARG A 218 6.18 -14.10 0.00
C ARG A 218 5.72 -12.85 -0.74
N VAL A 219 4.68 -13.03 -1.53
CA VAL A 219 3.90 -11.95 -2.14
C VAL A 219 2.44 -12.17 -1.83
N LEU A 220 1.73 -11.06 -1.61
CA LEU A 220 0.30 -11.00 -1.39
C LEU A 220 -0.31 -10.23 -2.57
N ILE A 221 -1.37 -10.78 -3.14
CA ILE A 221 -1.99 -10.27 -4.37
C ILE A 221 -3.50 -10.25 -4.17
N GLY A 222 -4.11 -9.07 -4.31
CA GLY A 222 -5.56 -8.89 -4.24
C GLY A 222 -6.27 -9.32 -5.52
N ALA A 223 -7.54 -9.71 -5.39
CA ALA A 223 -8.48 -10.07 -6.44
C ALA A 223 -9.89 -9.72 -5.92
N ASP A 224 -10.25 -8.45 -5.97
CA ASP A 224 -11.47 -7.91 -5.34
C ASP A 224 -12.77 -8.32 -6.04
N GLY A 225 -12.70 -8.72 -7.31
CA GLY A 225 -13.85 -9.26 -8.03
C GLY A 225 -14.05 -10.78 -7.91
N ASP A 226 -13.19 -11.49 -7.17
CA ASP A 226 -13.32 -12.95 -6.96
C ASP A 226 -14.68 -13.30 -6.32
N ASP A 227 -15.38 -14.28 -6.89
CA ASP A 227 -16.79 -14.55 -6.56
C ASP A 227 -17.03 -15.84 -5.76
N ASP A 228 -15.98 -16.50 -5.25
CA ASP A 228 -16.08 -17.79 -4.56
C ASP A 228 -16.95 -17.73 -3.28
N MET A 229 -17.01 -16.57 -2.62
CA MET A 229 -17.79 -16.34 -1.38
C MET A 229 -19.11 -15.60 -1.63
N GLY A 230 -19.40 -15.20 -2.86
CA GLY A 230 -20.48 -14.30 -3.24
C GLY A 230 -20.01 -13.40 -4.39
N PRO A 231 -20.91 -12.86 -5.24
CA PRO A 231 -20.50 -11.98 -6.33
C PRO A 231 -19.61 -10.85 -5.82
N GLU A 232 -18.39 -10.69 -6.35
CA GLU A 232 -17.46 -9.60 -5.97
C GLU A 232 -17.18 -9.53 -4.44
N ALA A 233 -17.28 -10.67 -3.75
CA ALA A 233 -16.91 -10.77 -2.33
C ALA A 233 -15.39 -10.56 -2.15
N GLY A 234 -14.61 -10.97 -3.15
CA GLY A 234 -13.18 -10.75 -3.25
C GLY A 234 -12.33 -11.79 -2.51
N ALA A 235 -11.04 -11.79 -2.85
CA ALA A 235 -10.04 -12.66 -2.27
C ALA A 235 -8.64 -12.02 -2.29
N ALA A 236 -7.72 -12.59 -1.50
CA ALA A 236 -6.30 -12.29 -1.61
C ALA A 236 -5.48 -13.58 -1.63
N TYR A 237 -4.43 -13.61 -2.42
CA TYR A 237 -3.63 -14.80 -2.67
C TYR A 237 -2.20 -14.60 -2.19
N ILE A 238 -1.70 -15.56 -1.42
CA ILE A 238 -0.30 -15.58 -0.99
C ILE A 238 0.45 -16.59 -1.84
N PHE A 239 1.49 -16.11 -2.51
CA PHE A 239 2.47 -16.96 -3.18
C PHE A 239 3.79 -16.91 -2.43
N ARG A 240 4.47 -18.05 -2.35
CA ARG A 240 5.78 -18.17 -1.71
C ARG A 240 6.81 -18.76 -2.66
N TRP A 241 8.00 -18.19 -2.65
CA TRP A 241 9.16 -18.75 -3.31
C TRP A 241 9.66 -20.00 -2.54
N ASN A 242 9.75 -21.13 -3.23
CA ASN A 242 10.21 -22.40 -2.62
C ASN A 242 11.66 -22.77 -2.96
N GLY A 243 12.42 -21.84 -3.55
CA GLY A 243 13.78 -22.07 -4.03
C GLY A 243 13.89 -22.31 -5.53
N SER A 244 12.80 -22.67 -6.21
CA SER A 244 12.78 -22.85 -7.67
C SER A 244 11.59 -22.23 -8.38
N ASN A 245 10.43 -22.15 -7.72
CA ASN A 245 9.19 -21.60 -8.26
C ASN A 245 8.44 -20.81 -7.19
N TRP A 246 7.58 -19.90 -7.65
CA TRP A 246 6.52 -19.33 -6.83
C TRP A 246 5.35 -20.31 -6.78
N VAL A 247 4.90 -20.67 -5.59
CA VAL A 247 3.77 -21.57 -5.36
C VAL A 247 2.72 -20.86 -4.52
N GLN A 248 1.44 -21.06 -4.82
CA GLN A 248 0.37 -20.54 -3.98
C GLN A 248 0.44 -21.23 -2.61
N GLU A 249 0.70 -20.44 -1.56
CA GLU A 249 0.75 -20.87 -0.17
C GLU A 249 -0.66 -20.81 0.46
N ALA A 250 -1.48 -19.81 0.11
CA ALA A 250 -2.84 -19.66 0.61
C ALA A 250 -3.73 -18.84 -0.34
N LYS A 251 -5.05 -19.05 -0.24
CA LYS A 251 -6.09 -18.09 -0.61
C LYS A 251 -6.71 -17.61 0.70
N LEU A 252 -6.83 -16.30 0.86
CA LEU A 252 -7.42 -15.61 2.00
C LEU A 252 -8.77 -15.05 1.56
N THR A 253 -9.76 -15.22 2.42
CA THR A 253 -11.11 -14.65 2.31
C THR A 253 -11.49 -14.12 3.69
N ALA A 254 -12.35 -13.12 3.76
CA ALA A 254 -12.94 -12.69 5.03
C ALA A 254 -13.76 -13.83 5.66
N SER A 255 -13.70 -13.97 6.99
CA SER A 255 -14.45 -14.99 7.71
C SER A 255 -15.98 -14.80 7.68
N ASP A 256 -16.40 -13.57 7.44
CA ASP A 256 -17.77 -13.07 7.28
C ASP A 256 -18.04 -12.49 5.89
N GLY A 257 -17.16 -12.74 4.91
CA GLY A 257 -17.30 -12.17 3.57
C GLY A 257 -18.63 -12.51 2.90
N ASP A 258 -19.26 -11.49 2.34
CA ASP A 258 -20.48 -11.51 1.56
C ASP A 258 -20.24 -10.88 0.17
N GLY A 259 -21.23 -10.96 -0.72
CA GLY A 259 -21.13 -10.34 -2.03
C GLY A 259 -20.93 -8.82 -1.95
N GLU A 260 -20.17 -8.28 -2.89
CA GLU A 260 -19.87 -6.85 -3.10
C GLU A 260 -18.88 -6.22 -2.09
N ASP A 261 -18.47 -6.95 -1.04
CA ASP A 261 -17.51 -6.49 0.00
C ASP A 261 -16.13 -6.06 -0.57
N SER A 262 -15.76 -6.54 -1.77
CA SER A 262 -14.52 -6.17 -2.48
C SER A 262 -13.24 -6.46 -1.68
N PHE A 263 -13.19 -7.61 -0.98
CA PHE A 263 -12.02 -8.03 -0.23
C PHE A 263 -10.81 -8.23 -1.14
N GLY A 264 -9.66 -7.65 -0.79
CA GLY A 264 -8.47 -7.68 -1.63
C GLY A 264 -8.27 -6.43 -2.49
N ASN A 265 -9.15 -5.44 -2.39
CA ASN A 265 -8.98 -4.18 -3.10
C ASN A 265 -7.65 -3.50 -2.75
N SER A 266 -7.24 -3.57 -1.48
CA SER A 266 -5.93 -3.14 -0.99
C SER A 266 -5.26 -4.24 -0.15
N VAL A 267 -3.93 -4.36 -0.24
CA VAL A 267 -3.17 -5.38 0.49
C VAL A 267 -1.82 -4.88 0.99
N SER A 268 -1.42 -5.31 2.19
CA SER A 268 -0.10 -5.05 2.74
C SER A 268 0.48 -6.26 3.45
N LEU A 269 1.75 -6.58 3.20
CA LEU A 269 2.44 -7.73 3.75
C LEU A 269 3.69 -7.29 4.52
N SER A 270 3.84 -7.75 5.77
CA SER A 270 4.99 -7.45 6.61
C SER A 270 5.41 -8.68 7.42
N GLY A 271 6.42 -9.40 6.93
CA GLY A 271 6.91 -10.63 7.55
C GLY A 271 5.86 -11.74 7.58
N ASP A 272 5.37 -12.06 8.78
CA ASP A 272 4.34 -13.07 9.03
C ASP A 272 2.93 -12.47 9.20
N TRP A 273 2.77 -11.17 8.92
CA TRP A 273 1.48 -10.49 8.93
C TRP A 273 1.04 -10.09 7.53
N ALA A 274 -0.26 -10.22 7.26
CA ALA A 274 -0.95 -9.70 6.09
C ALA A 274 -2.14 -8.86 6.54
N LEU A 275 -2.38 -7.75 5.87
CA LEU A 275 -3.54 -6.88 6.05
C LEU A 275 -4.23 -6.75 4.70
N VAL A 276 -5.54 -6.96 4.68
CA VAL A 276 -6.35 -6.95 3.45
C VAL A 276 -7.57 -6.07 3.66
N GLY A 277 -7.77 -5.08 2.81
CA GLY A 277 -8.95 -4.22 2.82
C GLY A 277 -10.15 -4.88 2.13
N ALA A 278 -11.35 -4.55 2.62
CA ALA A 278 -12.65 -4.85 2.03
C ALA A 278 -13.47 -3.55 2.11
N VAL A 279 -13.31 -2.72 1.10
CA VAL A 279 -13.72 -1.30 1.14
C VAL A 279 -15.24 -1.12 1.23
N ASN A 280 -16.00 -2.09 0.73
CA ASN A 280 -17.46 -2.07 0.72
C ASN A 280 -18.07 -3.04 1.75
N ASP A 281 -17.27 -3.57 2.67
CA ASP A 281 -17.78 -4.46 3.72
C ASP A 281 -18.77 -3.72 4.64
N ASP A 282 -19.81 -4.44 5.08
CA ASP A 282 -20.76 -4.01 6.11
C ASP A 282 -20.10 -4.00 7.51
N GLY A 283 -19.05 -3.18 7.70
CA GLY A 283 -18.23 -3.12 8.89
C GLY A 283 -18.99 -2.66 10.15
N SER A 284 -18.96 -1.37 10.45
CA SER A 284 -19.75 -0.78 11.55
C SER A 284 -21.16 -0.35 11.12
N SER A 285 -21.34 -0.14 9.82
CA SER A 285 -22.58 0.21 9.12
C SER A 285 -22.50 -0.31 7.68
N HIS A 286 -23.59 -0.16 6.91
CA HIS A 286 -23.65 -0.60 5.52
C HIS A 286 -22.53 0.03 4.70
N ASP A 287 -21.75 -0.77 3.97
CA ASP A 287 -20.62 -0.32 3.14
C ASP A 287 -19.62 0.63 3.86
N ALA A 288 -19.49 0.50 5.19
CA ALA A 288 -18.55 1.32 5.97
C ALA A 288 -17.09 0.93 5.70
N GLY A 289 -16.88 -0.29 5.21
CA GLY A 289 -15.59 -0.89 4.95
C GLY A 289 -14.94 -1.53 6.18
N ALA A 290 -14.01 -2.45 5.92
CA ALA A 290 -13.24 -3.16 6.92
C ALA A 290 -11.81 -3.48 6.43
N ALA A 291 -10.93 -3.83 7.37
CA ALA A 291 -9.63 -4.42 7.04
C ALA A 291 -9.35 -5.64 7.91
N TYR A 292 -8.87 -6.72 7.30
CA TYR A 292 -8.70 -8.01 7.94
C TYR A 292 -7.22 -8.32 8.16
N CYS A 293 -6.86 -8.60 9.41
CA CYS A 293 -5.51 -8.97 9.81
C CYS A 293 -5.36 -10.49 9.79
N PHE A 294 -4.41 -10.98 9.00
CA PHE A 294 -4.00 -12.37 9.00
C PHE A 294 -2.59 -12.53 9.55
N HIS A 295 -2.35 -13.61 10.29
CA HIS A 295 -1.04 -13.96 10.83
C HIS A 295 -0.65 -15.39 10.47
N TRP A 296 0.60 -15.57 10.04
CA TRP A 296 1.19 -16.87 9.79
C TRP A 296 1.63 -17.53 11.10
N ASN A 297 1.01 -18.67 11.44
CA ASN A 297 1.31 -19.39 12.69
C ASN A 297 2.44 -20.42 12.58
N GLY A 298 3.15 -20.48 11.44
CA GLY A 298 4.13 -21.51 11.12
C GLY A 298 3.60 -22.65 10.24
N SER A 299 2.28 -22.75 10.05
CA SER A 299 1.64 -23.80 9.24
C SER A 299 0.49 -23.31 8.36
N ALA A 300 -0.23 -22.28 8.79
CA ALA A 300 -1.34 -21.69 8.06
C ALA A 300 -1.43 -20.19 8.35
N TRP A 301 -2.01 -19.45 7.40
CA TRP A 301 -2.49 -18.09 7.62
C TRP A 301 -3.82 -18.16 8.36
N GLN A 302 -3.95 -17.36 9.41
CA GLN A 302 -5.18 -17.29 10.21
C GLN A 302 -5.63 -15.85 10.30
N GLU A 303 -6.91 -15.59 10.04
CA GLU A 303 -7.53 -14.33 10.41
C GLU A 303 -7.50 -14.21 11.94
N VAL A 304 -6.94 -13.11 12.44
CA VAL A 304 -6.81 -12.85 13.88
C VAL A 304 -7.53 -11.58 14.33
N ALA A 305 -7.92 -10.71 13.41
CA ALA A 305 -8.76 -9.55 13.69
C ALA A 305 -9.46 -9.03 12.42
N LYS A 306 -10.67 -8.51 12.59
CA LYS A 306 -11.32 -7.54 11.70
C LYS A 306 -11.16 -6.16 12.33
N LEU A 307 -10.61 -5.22 11.58
CA LEU A 307 -10.45 -3.81 11.95
C LEU A 307 -11.58 -3.03 11.28
N THR A 308 -12.22 -2.16 12.05
CA THR A 308 -13.25 -1.23 11.60
C THR A 308 -12.94 0.14 12.21
N ALA A 309 -13.42 1.23 11.59
CA ALA A 309 -13.40 2.52 12.25
C ALA A 309 -14.38 2.54 13.44
N ASP A 310 -13.94 3.02 14.60
CA ASP A 310 -14.81 3.18 15.79
C ASP A 310 -16.00 4.14 15.53
N ASP A 311 -15.82 5.05 14.57
CA ASP A 311 -16.77 6.05 14.09
C ASP A 311 -17.09 5.91 12.60
N GLY A 312 -17.01 4.68 12.08
CA GLY A 312 -17.40 4.38 10.69
C GLY A 312 -18.91 4.54 10.47
N GLN A 313 -19.24 5.23 9.39
CA GLN A 313 -20.56 5.54 8.84
C GLN A 313 -20.74 4.87 7.47
N GLU A 314 -21.95 4.98 6.94
CA GLU A 314 -22.33 4.35 5.66
C GLU A 314 -21.50 4.94 4.52
N ASN A 315 -20.89 4.10 3.69
CA ASN A 315 -20.02 4.47 2.56
C ASN A 315 -18.68 5.15 2.91
N ASP A 316 -18.21 5.15 4.17
CA ASP A 316 -16.94 5.79 4.54
C ASP A 316 -15.69 5.15 3.88
N GLY A 317 -15.83 3.92 3.33
CA GLY A 317 -14.80 3.25 2.55
C GLY A 317 -13.56 2.86 3.36
N PHE A 318 -13.70 2.49 4.63
CA PHE A 318 -12.59 2.02 5.45
C PHE A 318 -11.93 0.78 4.82
N GLY A 319 -10.60 0.77 4.72
CA GLY A 319 -9.88 -0.32 4.04
C GLY A 319 -9.66 -0.08 2.55
N CYS A 320 -9.99 1.10 2.03
CA CYS A 320 -9.64 1.50 0.66
C CYS A 320 -8.13 1.41 0.39
N GLU A 321 -7.31 1.74 1.39
CA GLU A 321 -5.87 1.57 1.37
C GLU A 321 -5.35 1.10 2.72
N VAL A 322 -4.34 0.24 2.68
CA VAL A 322 -3.77 -0.39 3.87
C VAL A 322 -2.26 -0.41 3.83
N ALA A 323 -1.63 -0.02 4.94
CA ALA A 323 -0.18 -0.08 5.10
C ALA A 323 0.18 -0.78 6.40
N LEU A 324 1.12 -1.72 6.34
CA LEU A 324 1.53 -2.54 7.47
C LEU A 324 3.05 -2.49 7.66
N SER A 325 3.47 -2.24 8.90
CA SER A 325 4.88 -2.29 9.29
C SER A 325 5.04 -2.96 10.65
N GLY A 326 5.42 -4.23 10.65
CA GLY A 326 5.58 -5.02 11.85
C GLY A 326 4.26 -5.13 12.64
N ASN A 327 4.20 -4.46 13.79
CA ASN A 327 3.04 -4.47 14.68
C ASN A 327 2.17 -3.21 14.57
N ALA A 328 2.41 -2.34 13.59
CA ALA A 328 1.62 -1.15 13.33
C ALA A 328 0.94 -1.22 11.96
N ALA A 329 -0.31 -0.75 11.88
CA ALA A 329 -1.09 -0.67 10.66
C ALA A 329 -1.67 0.73 10.51
N ILE A 330 -1.79 1.19 9.26
CA ILE A 330 -2.55 2.38 8.87
C ILE A 330 -3.61 1.92 7.90
N VAL A 331 -4.84 2.40 8.08
CA VAL A 331 -5.98 2.09 7.23
C VAL A 331 -6.67 3.39 6.83
N GLY A 332 -6.83 3.60 5.53
CA GLY A 332 -7.55 4.73 4.96
C GLY A 332 -9.07 4.53 4.96
N ALA A 333 -9.80 5.64 4.99
CA ALA A 333 -11.24 5.74 4.78
C ALA A 333 -11.48 7.06 4.03
N PHE A 334 -11.34 7.02 2.71
CA PHE A 334 -11.27 8.22 1.87
C PHE A 334 -12.60 8.94 1.69
N PHE A 335 -13.73 8.26 1.95
CA PHE A 335 -15.06 8.85 1.98
C PHE A 335 -15.54 9.14 3.42
N HIS A 336 -14.65 9.13 4.41
CA HIS A 336 -15.05 9.43 5.80
C HIS A 336 -15.57 10.86 5.95
N ASP A 337 -16.86 10.99 6.25
CA ASP A 337 -17.54 12.26 6.50
C ASP A 337 -17.19 12.81 7.90
N LEU A 338 -16.42 13.89 7.96
CA LEU A 338 -16.18 14.62 9.22
C LEU A 338 -17.28 15.64 9.47
N ALA A 339 -18.37 15.22 10.12
CA ALA A 339 -19.49 16.03 10.64
C ALA A 339 -20.25 16.93 9.65
N GLU A 340 -19.68 17.31 8.50
CA GLU A 340 -20.37 17.98 7.40
C GLU A 340 -19.92 17.49 6.00
N GLU A 341 -18.70 16.96 5.75
CA GLU A 341 -18.21 16.71 4.35
C GLU A 341 -17.12 15.60 4.22
N ASP A 342 -17.09 14.92 3.06
CA ASP A 342 -16.23 13.79 2.59
C ASP A 342 -14.71 14.16 2.54
N ALA A 343 -14.10 14.36 3.71
CA ALA A 343 -12.72 14.86 3.85
C ALA A 343 -11.64 13.76 3.90
N GLY A 344 -12.06 12.51 4.04
CA GLY A 344 -11.18 11.36 4.23
C GLY A 344 -10.47 11.31 5.59
N THR A 345 -10.14 10.11 6.04
CA THR A 345 -9.43 9.86 7.31
C THR A 345 -8.43 8.71 7.16
N ALA A 346 -7.34 8.75 7.94
CA ALA A 346 -6.50 7.57 8.17
C ALA A 346 -6.49 7.15 9.66
N TYR A 347 -6.67 5.87 9.92
CA TYR A 347 -6.69 5.29 11.26
C TYR A 347 -5.41 4.50 11.53
N VAL A 348 -4.81 4.70 12.70
CA VAL A 348 -3.58 4.00 13.10
C VAL A 348 -3.91 2.94 14.14
N PHE A 349 -3.58 1.69 13.83
CA PHE A 349 -3.76 0.54 14.70
C PHE A 349 -2.42 -0.01 15.17
N GLN A 350 -2.41 -0.56 16.38
CA GLN A 350 -1.22 -1.14 17.00
C GLN A 350 -1.55 -2.50 17.61
N TRP A 351 -0.73 -3.49 17.32
CA TRP A 351 -0.73 -4.79 17.98
C TRP A 351 0.13 -4.75 19.25
N ASP A 352 -0.47 -5.12 20.39
CA ASP A 352 0.16 -5.11 21.71
C ASP A 352 0.73 -6.48 22.15
N GLY A 353 0.59 -7.50 21.31
CA GLY A 353 0.92 -8.90 21.63
C GLY A 353 -0.31 -9.78 21.86
N ASN A 354 -1.50 -9.20 21.98
CA ASN A 354 -2.75 -9.89 22.23
C ASN A 354 -3.91 -9.40 21.36
N ALA A 355 -4.01 -8.09 21.09
CA ALA A 355 -5.07 -7.51 20.26
C ALA A 355 -4.55 -6.34 19.43
N TRP A 356 -5.23 -6.08 18.31
CA TRP A 356 -5.12 -4.83 17.57
C TRP A 356 -6.04 -3.80 18.21
N SER A 357 -5.54 -2.57 18.38
CA SER A 357 -6.35 -1.45 18.88
C SER A 357 -6.05 -0.18 18.09
N GLN A 358 -7.07 0.62 17.80
CA GLN A 358 -6.91 1.96 17.27
C GLN A 358 -6.19 2.83 18.31
N ILE A 359 -5.08 3.46 17.93
CA ILE A 359 -4.28 4.33 18.79
C ILE A 359 -4.27 5.79 18.34
N SER A 360 -4.66 6.06 17.09
CA SER A 360 -4.75 7.41 16.55
C SER A 360 -5.76 7.47 15.42
N LYS A 361 -6.41 8.63 15.26
CA LYS A 361 -7.13 9.06 14.07
C LYS A 361 -6.37 10.24 13.48
N LEU A 362 -6.09 10.19 12.18
CA LEU A 362 -5.40 11.25 11.43
C LEU A 362 -6.43 11.89 10.50
N ILE A 363 -6.55 13.20 10.59
CA ILE A 363 -7.44 14.02 9.76
C ILE A 363 -6.62 15.16 9.16
N ALA A 364 -6.98 15.61 7.96
CA ALA A 364 -6.44 16.85 7.42
C ALA A 364 -7.11 18.04 8.11
N GLU A 365 -6.32 18.89 8.78
CA GLU A 365 -6.86 20.08 9.48
C GLU A 365 -7.44 21.13 8.50
N ASP A 366 -7.06 21.06 7.22
CA ASP A 366 -7.48 21.94 6.13
C ASP A 366 -8.35 21.24 5.08
N ALA A 367 -8.98 20.11 5.43
CA ALA A 367 -9.82 19.37 4.48
C ALA A 367 -10.93 20.24 3.87
N ASP A 368 -11.05 20.17 2.55
CA ASP A 368 -12.09 20.82 1.75
C ASP A 368 -12.91 19.75 1.00
N PHE A 369 -14.03 20.16 0.39
CA PHE A 369 -14.89 19.27 -0.40
C PHE A 369 -14.09 18.57 -1.53
N ASP A 370 -14.25 17.24 -1.67
CA ASP A 370 -13.51 16.34 -2.58
C ASP A 370 -12.02 16.08 -2.23
N ASP A 371 -11.54 16.43 -1.01
CA ASP A 371 -10.22 15.99 -0.54
C ASP A 371 -10.23 14.49 -0.16
N GLU A 372 -9.43 13.67 -0.86
CA GLU A 372 -9.39 12.21 -0.65
C GLU A 372 -8.36 11.78 0.42
N PHE A 373 -8.35 12.37 1.62
CA PHE A 373 -7.33 12.01 2.63
C PHE A 373 -7.45 10.54 3.07
N GLY A 374 -6.33 9.80 3.03
CA GLY A 374 -6.33 8.36 3.30
C GLY A 374 -6.49 7.49 2.04
N TYR A 375 -6.61 8.10 0.87
CA TYR A 375 -6.44 7.47 -0.45
C TYR A 375 -4.96 7.60 -0.89
N GLY A 376 -4.27 6.47 -1.06
CA GLY A 376 -2.95 6.36 -1.70
C GLY A 376 -1.76 5.87 -0.87
#